data_AF-A0A914SSB5-F1
#
_entry.id   AF-A0A914SSB5-F1
#
_cell.length_a   1.000
_cell.length_b   1.000
_cell.length_c   1.000
_cell.angle_alpha   90.00
_cell.angle_beta   90.00
_cell.angle_gamma   90.00
#
_symmetry.space_group_name_H-M   'P 1'
#
loop_
_entity.id
_entity.type
_entity.pdbx_description
1 polymer ?
#
loop_
_entity_poly.entity_id
_entity_poly.type
_entity_poly.pdbx_seq_one_letter_code
_entity_poly.pdbx_strand_id
1 'polypeptide(L)'
;MDVFGSKFVAVYFRSGIGFLAVIFLLFGKLFLSIESFAIGTILFGALWPIKSGVTKYYISECSPDKIRGFFAQGLVSITGLLHIGARFLLLPQFLGNDKHWHYTLYIAIGIIGIFISAAVFIPESQKFLWFQ
;
A
#
# COMPACT_ATOMS: atom_id res chain seq x y z
N MET A 1 -16.07 -0.20 -10.43
CA MET A 1 -15.69 -0.92 -9.20
C MET A 1 -16.85 -1.81 -8.73
N ASP A 2 -17.75 -2.17 -9.65
CA ASP A 2 -19.09 -2.66 -9.34
C ASP A 2 -19.28 -4.15 -9.68
N VAL A 3 -18.23 -4.82 -10.19
CA VAL A 3 -18.31 -6.22 -10.68
C VAL A 3 -17.44 -7.19 -9.86
N PHE A 4 -16.40 -6.68 -9.19
CA PHE A 4 -15.56 -7.44 -8.27
C PHE A 4 -15.49 -6.65 -6.97
N GLY A 5 -16.00 -7.22 -5.88
CA GLY A 5 -16.20 -6.55 -4.59
C GLY A 5 -15.07 -5.60 -4.23
N SER A 6 -15.42 -4.41 -3.75
CA SER A 6 -14.52 -3.29 -3.46
C SER A 6 -13.28 -3.75 -2.68
N LYS A 7 -13.46 -4.71 -1.76
CA LYS A 7 -12.39 -5.29 -0.93
C LYS A 7 -11.41 -6.16 -1.74
N PHE A 8 -11.89 -6.95 -2.69
CA PHE A 8 -11.06 -7.86 -3.47
C PHE A 8 -10.12 -7.10 -4.40
N VAL A 9 -10.67 -6.14 -5.16
CA VAL A 9 -9.89 -5.28 -6.06
C VAL A 9 -9.01 -4.30 -5.27
N ALA A 10 -9.49 -3.78 -4.13
CA ALA A 10 -8.69 -2.88 -3.30
C ALA A 10 -7.42 -3.51 -2.75
N VAL A 11 -7.54 -4.75 -2.28
CA VAL A 11 -6.52 -5.36 -1.44
C VAL A 11 -5.67 -6.33 -2.23
N TYR A 12 -6.27 -7.29 -2.95
CA TYR A 12 -5.50 -8.30 -3.66
C TYR A 12 -4.82 -7.74 -4.91
N PHE A 13 -5.52 -6.96 -5.73
CA PHE A 13 -4.92 -6.36 -6.94
C PHE A 13 -3.80 -5.38 -6.58
N ARG A 14 -4.03 -4.52 -5.58
CA ARG A 14 -3.02 -3.59 -5.08
C ARG A 14 -1.82 -4.32 -4.48
N SER A 15 -2.07 -5.36 -3.68
CA SER A 15 -1.01 -6.13 -3.05
C SER A 15 -0.17 -6.90 -4.08
N GLY A 16 -0.82 -7.45 -5.11
CA GLY A 16 -0.15 -8.11 -6.24
C GLY A 16 0.78 -7.17 -7.01
N ILE A 17 0.30 -5.98 -7.36
CA ILE A 17 1.14 -4.95 -8.01
C ILE A 17 2.27 -4.49 -7.08
N GLY A 18 2.00 -4.36 -5.77
CA GLY A 18 3.00 -4.05 -4.76
C GLY A 18 4.12 -5.09 -4.69
N PHE A 19 3.75 -6.37 -4.70
CA PHE A 19 4.70 -7.48 -4.68
C PHE A 19 5.55 -7.51 -5.96
N LEU A 20 4.91 -7.36 -7.13
CA LEU A 20 5.61 -7.23 -8.41
C LEU A 20 6.60 -6.07 -8.40
N ALA A 21 6.19 -4.88 -7.96
CA ALA A 21 7.06 -3.71 -7.89
C ALA A 21 8.33 -3.96 -7.05
N VAL A 22 8.18 -4.62 -5.88
CA VAL A 22 9.34 -4.93 -5.03
C VAL A 22 10.25 -5.98 -5.65
N ILE A 23 9.69 -6.98 -6.35
CA ILE A 23 10.48 -7.96 -7.11
C ILE A 23 11.34 -7.25 -8.18
N PHE A 24 10.76 -6.32 -8.94
CA PHE A 24 11.51 -5.54 -9.94
C PHE A 24 12.61 -4.69 -9.30
N LEU A 25 12.37 -4.09 -8.14
CA LEU A 25 13.39 -3.34 -7.38
C LEU A 25 14.51 -4.25 -6.86
N LEU A 26 14.19 -5.46 -6.38
CA LEU A 26 15.17 -6.46 -5.97
C LEU A 26 16.01 -6.94 -7.17
N PHE A 27 15.38 -7.19 -8.31
CA PHE A 27 16.10 -7.54 -9.55
C PHE A 27 17.01 -6.41 -10.03
N GLY A 28 16.60 -5.15 -9.86
CA GLY A 28 17.47 -3.99 -10.11
C GLY A 28 18.77 -4.05 -9.31
N LYS A 29 18.75 -4.56 -8.08
CA LYS A 29 19.99 -4.82 -7.33
C LYS A 29 20.75 -6.05 -7.84
N LEU A 30 20.07 -7.19 -7.94
CA LEU A 30 20.71 -8.47 -8.24
C LEU A 30 21.42 -8.45 -9.59
N PHE A 31 20.77 -7.85 -10.59
CA PHE A 31 21.32 -7.73 -11.94
C PHE A 31 22.03 -6.39 -12.19
N LEU A 32 22.14 -5.51 -11.19
CA LEU A 32 22.67 -4.14 -11.35
C LEU A 32 22.01 -3.38 -12.53
N SER A 33 20.73 -3.68 -12.80
CA SER A 33 19.98 -3.15 -13.94
C SER A 33 19.17 -1.91 -13.53
N ILE A 34 19.52 -0.76 -14.12
CA ILE A 34 18.81 0.50 -13.92
C ILE A 34 17.37 0.42 -14.49
N GLU A 35 17.17 -0.31 -15.59
CA GLU A 35 15.85 -0.46 -16.23
C GLU A 35 14.86 -1.17 -15.30
N SER A 36 15.30 -2.25 -14.66
CA SER A 36 14.48 -2.99 -13.68
C SER A 36 14.13 -2.11 -12.47
N PHE A 37 15.07 -1.30 -12.02
CA PHE A 37 14.85 -0.35 -10.92
C PHE A 37 13.87 0.76 -11.30
N ALA A 38 13.98 1.30 -12.52
CA ALA A 38 13.07 2.31 -13.04
C ALA A 38 11.64 1.80 -13.16
N ILE A 39 11.45 0.60 -13.72
CA ILE A 39 10.15 -0.06 -13.84
C ILE A 39 9.52 -0.27 -12.46
N GLY A 40 10.30 -0.78 -11.49
CA GLY A 40 9.84 -0.96 -10.12
C GLY A 40 9.36 0.34 -9.46
N THR A 41 10.08 1.44 -9.69
CA THR A 41 9.73 2.78 -9.15
C THR A 41 8.46 3.34 -9.80
N ILE A 42 8.28 3.15 -11.12
CA ILE A 42 7.08 3.57 -11.84
C ILE A 42 5.85 2.80 -11.32
N LEU A 43 5.97 1.48 -11.16
CA LEU A 43 4.91 0.64 -10.60
C LEU A 43 4.56 1.09 -9.17
N PHE A 44 5.57 1.39 -8.35
CA PHE A 44 5.35 1.89 -6.99
C PHE A 44 4.64 3.25 -6.98
N GLY A 45 4.97 4.14 -7.91
CA GLY A 45 4.25 5.41 -8.12
C GLY A 45 2.79 5.21 -8.51
N ALA A 46 2.52 4.28 -9.44
CA ALA A 46 1.17 3.96 -9.89
C ALA A 46 0.27 3.37 -8.78
N LEU A 47 0.85 2.72 -7.77
CA LEU A 47 0.13 2.20 -6.60
C LEU A 47 -0.43 3.29 -5.68
N TRP A 48 0.17 4.47 -5.68
CA TRP A 48 -0.22 5.56 -4.76
C TRP A 48 -1.65 6.09 -4.96
N PRO A 49 -2.09 6.44 -6.19
CA PRO A 49 -3.47 6.86 -6.42
C PRO A 49 -4.46 5.74 -6.13
N ILE A 50 -4.14 4.49 -6.47
CA ILE A 50 -4.98 3.32 -6.19
C ILE A 50 -5.14 3.16 -4.67
N LYS A 51 -4.04 3.21 -3.91
CA LYS A 51 -4.06 3.15 -2.44
C LYS A 51 -4.95 4.23 -1.84
N SER A 52 -4.71 5.47 -2.21
CA SER A 52 -5.36 6.62 -1.57
C SER A 52 -6.83 6.75 -1.96
N GLY A 53 -7.19 6.50 -3.22
CA GLY A 53 -8.56 6.53 -3.69
C GLY A 53 -9.40 5.41 -3.08
N VAL A 54 -8.90 4.18 -3.13
CA VAL A 54 -9.65 3.01 -2.70
C VAL A 54 -9.80 2.97 -1.17
N THR A 55 -8.78 3.36 -0.41
CA THR A 55 -8.87 3.42 1.07
C THR A 55 -9.89 4.45 1.53
N LYS A 56 -9.94 5.62 0.89
CA LYS A 56 -10.95 6.66 1.19
C LYS A 56 -12.35 6.19 0.83
N TYR A 57 -12.50 5.52 -0.31
CA TYR A 57 -13.78 4.96 -0.73
C TYR A 57 -14.29 3.90 0.25
N TYR A 58 -13.46 2.90 0.58
CA TYR A 58 -13.82 1.83 1.51
C TYR A 58 -14.25 2.36 2.88
N ILE A 59 -13.53 3.35 3.42
CA ILE A 59 -13.85 3.89 4.75
C ILE A 59 -15.08 4.81 4.69
N SER A 60 -15.31 5.49 3.57
CA SER A 60 -16.56 6.21 3.31
C SER A 60 -17.78 5.28 3.25
N GLU A 61 -17.61 4.03 2.82
CA GLU A 61 -18.69 3.04 2.82
C GLU A 61 -18.95 2.45 4.22
N CYS A 62 -17.90 2.23 5.01
CA CYS A 62 -18.01 1.63 6.35
C CYS A 62 -18.34 2.63 7.47
N SER A 63 -18.11 3.93 7.26
CA SER A 63 -18.30 4.94 8.31
C SER A 63 -19.74 5.48 8.37
N PRO A 64 -20.28 5.78 9.57
CA PRO A 64 -21.56 6.46 9.72
C PRO A 64 -21.53 7.85 9.07
N ASP A 65 -22.60 8.24 8.37
CA ASP A 65 -22.66 9.49 7.59
C ASP A 65 -22.31 10.75 8.40
N LYS A 66 -22.62 10.76 9.70
CA LYS A 66 -22.36 11.90 10.61
C LYS A 66 -20.87 12.15 10.90
N ILE A 67 -20.00 11.13 10.80
CA ILE A 67 -18.58 11.21 11.20
C ILE A 67 -17.61 10.83 10.07
N ARG A 68 -18.13 10.57 8.87
CA ARG A 68 -17.37 10.16 7.69
C ARG A 68 -16.19 11.08 7.36
N GLY A 69 -16.38 12.39 7.49
CA GLY A 69 -15.33 13.38 7.25
C GLY A 69 -14.16 13.28 8.23
N PHE A 70 -14.45 12.98 9.51
CA PHE A 70 -13.44 12.81 10.54
C PHE A 70 -12.57 11.57 10.30
N PHE A 71 -13.19 10.43 9.92
CA PHE A 71 -12.43 9.22 9.57
C PHE A 71 -11.58 9.41 8.31
N ALA A 72 -12.14 10.02 7.26
CA ALA A 72 -11.42 10.29 6.02
C ALA A 72 -10.19 11.19 6.27
N GLN A 73 -10.35 12.25 7.05
CA GLN A 73 -9.26 13.16 7.39
C GLN A 73 -8.24 12.49 8.34
N GLY A 74 -8.72 11.73 9.34
CA GLY A 74 -7.87 11.00 10.27
C GLY A 74 -6.92 10.03 9.57
N LEU A 75 -7.40 9.31 8.55
CA LEU A 75 -6.55 8.43 7.74
C LEU A 75 -5.45 9.18 6.99
N VAL A 76 -5.77 10.34 6.41
CA VAL A 76 -4.78 11.15 5.70
C VAL A 76 -3.72 11.63 6.68
N SER A 77 -4.12 12.08 7.86
CA SER A 77 -3.21 12.51 8.92
C SER A 77 -2.30 11.37 9.40
N ILE A 78 -2.86 10.20 9.71
CA ILE A 78 -2.09 9.02 10.13
C ILE A 78 -1.14 8.58 9.02
N THR A 79 -1.61 8.54 7.77
CA THR A 79 -0.77 8.20 6.62
C THR A 79 0.37 9.19 6.47
N GLY A 80 0.13 10.49 6.67
CA GLY A 80 1.18 11.52 6.66
C GLY A 80 2.24 11.27 7.74
N LEU A 81 1.81 11.01 8.98
CA LEU A 81 2.70 10.70 10.10
C LEU A 81 3.56 9.46 9.82
N LEU A 82 2.96 8.40 9.27
CA LEU A 82 3.69 7.19 8.89
C LEU A 82 4.73 7.45 7.79
N HIS A 83 4.46 8.35 6.83
CA HIS A 83 5.47 8.73 5.82
C HIS A 83 6.63 9.50 6.43
N ILE A 84 6.35 10.37 7.40
CA ILE A 84 7.41 11.08 8.13
C ILE A 84 8.28 10.07 8.88
N GLY A 85 7.67 9.15 9.63
CA GLY A 85 8.40 8.09 10.33
C GLY A 85 9.20 7.18 9.39
N ALA A 86 8.65 6.82 8.23
CA ALA A 86 9.36 6.05 7.22
C ALA A 86 10.59 6.82 6.71
N ARG A 87 10.46 8.12 6.39
CA ARG A 87 11.60 8.96 5.97
C ARG A 87 12.69 9.02 7.04
N PHE A 88 12.32 9.05 8.31
CA PHE A 88 13.30 8.97 9.40
C PHE A 88 14.09 7.66 9.38
N LEU A 89 13.43 6.53 9.12
CA LEU A 89 14.08 5.22 9.00
C LEU A 89 15.04 5.14 7.80
N LEU A 90 14.72 5.87 6.73
CA LEU A 90 15.51 5.94 5.50
C LEU A 90 16.70 6.92 5.57
N LEU A 91 16.98 7.55 6.72
CA LEU A 91 18.19 8.37 6.85
C LEU A 91 19.46 7.54 6.61
N PRO A 92 20.55 8.17 6.12
CA PRO A 92 21.84 7.50 5.90
C PRO A 92 22.46 6.97 7.19
N GLN A 93 22.02 7.44 8.36
CA GLN A 93 22.46 6.90 9.66
C GLN A 93 21.84 5.51 9.97
N PHE A 94 20.69 5.20 9.37
CA PHE A 94 19.97 3.94 9.58
C PHE A 94 20.03 3.08 8.31
N LEU A 95 18.92 3.02 7.54
CA LEU A 95 18.78 2.13 6.38
C LEU A 95 19.18 2.79 5.05
N GLY A 96 19.37 4.11 5.01
CA GLY A 96 19.71 4.87 3.79
C GLY A 96 21.16 4.75 3.33
N ASN A 97 21.84 3.65 3.63
CA ASN A 97 23.24 3.40 3.25
C ASN A 97 23.34 2.52 2.01
N ASP A 98 24.43 2.67 1.24
CA ASP A 98 24.69 1.89 0.02
C ASP A 98 24.68 0.37 0.23
N LYS A 99 25.03 -0.07 1.44
CA LYS A 99 25.04 -1.49 1.84
C LYS A 99 23.69 -1.98 2.37
N HIS A 100 22.90 -1.09 2.99
CA HIS A 100 21.72 -1.48 3.77
C HIS A 100 20.38 -1.16 3.11
N TRP A 101 20.35 -0.45 1.98
CA TRP A 101 19.10 -0.03 1.35
C TRP A 101 18.15 -1.18 0.99
N HIS A 102 18.68 -2.38 0.74
CA HIS A 102 17.92 -3.62 0.49
C HIS A 102 17.03 -4.04 1.65
N TYR A 103 17.44 -3.75 2.88
CA TYR A 103 16.64 -4.09 4.06
C TYR A 103 15.28 -3.38 4.03
N THR A 104 15.20 -2.21 3.41
CA THR A 104 13.93 -1.50 3.18
C THR A 104 12.97 -2.31 2.29
N LEU A 105 13.50 -3.01 1.29
CA LEU A 105 12.70 -3.85 0.40
C LEU A 105 12.16 -5.10 1.12
N TYR A 106 12.98 -5.75 1.95
CA TYR A 106 12.55 -6.89 2.76
C TYR A 106 11.47 -6.49 3.78
N ILE A 107 11.63 -5.33 4.43
CA ILE A 107 10.61 -4.78 5.33
C ILE A 107 9.31 -4.50 4.57
N ALA A 108 9.38 -3.95 3.36
CA ALA A 108 8.20 -3.70 2.53
C ALA A 108 7.45 -5.00 2.19
N ILE A 109 8.16 -6.08 1.83
CA ILE A 109 7.55 -7.41 1.61
C ILE A 109 6.86 -7.91 2.89
N GLY A 110 7.51 -7.78 4.05
CA GLY A 110 6.94 -8.19 5.32
C GLY A 110 5.63 -7.46 5.63
N ILE A 111 5.61 -6.14 5.44
CA ILE A 111 4.39 -5.31 5.65
C ILE A 111 3.28 -5.72 4.66
N ILE A 112 3.61 -5.97 3.40
CA ILE A 112 2.65 -6.44 2.39
C ILE A 112 2.06 -7.80 2.81
N GLY A 113 2.89 -8.72 3.30
CA GLY A 113 2.46 -10.02 3.79
C GLY A 113 1.51 -9.92 5.00
N ILE A 114 1.85 -9.07 5.97
CA ILE A 114 0.98 -8.79 7.13
C ILE A 114 -0.33 -8.14 6.68
N PHE A 115 -0.29 -7.27 5.67
CA PHE A 115 -1.49 -6.61 5.16
C PHE A 115 -2.43 -7.61 4.47
N ILE A 116 -1.89 -8.56 3.69
CA ILE A 116 -2.69 -9.65 3.08
C ILE A 116 -3.31 -10.53 4.17
N SER A 117 -2.54 -10.92 5.18
CA SER A 117 -3.08 -11.79 6.25
C SER A 117 -4.16 -11.08 7.06
N ALA A 118 -3.96 -9.80 7.40
CA ALA A 118 -4.98 -8.99 8.06
C ALA A 118 -6.25 -8.83 7.20
N ALA A 119 -6.11 -8.74 5.88
CA ALA A 119 -7.24 -8.60 4.96
C ALA A 119 -8.17 -9.81 4.93
N VAL A 120 -7.68 -11.01 5.29
CA VAL A 120 -8.53 -12.20 5.44
C VAL A 120 -9.53 -12.02 6.57
N PHE A 121 -9.13 -11.33 7.65
CA PHE A 121 -9.97 -11.12 8.84
C PHE A 121 -10.95 -9.95 8.74
N ILE A 122 -10.76 -9.04 7.79
CA ILE A 122 -11.62 -7.87 7.63
C ILE A 122 -12.94 -8.30 6.95
N PRO A 123 -14.14 -8.05 7.49
CA PRO A 123 -15.39 -8.35 6.78
C PRO A 123 -15.56 -7.48 5.52
N GLU A 124 -16.31 -7.95 4.52
CA GLU A 124 -16.59 -7.14 3.32
C GLU A 124 -17.45 -5.90 3.62
N SER A 125 -17.32 -4.88 2.77
CA SER A 125 -18.07 -3.63 2.86
C SER A 125 -19.58 -3.91 2.86
N GLN A 126 -20.26 -3.50 3.93
CA GLN A 126 -21.67 -3.83 4.16
C GLN A 126 -22.60 -3.34 3.04
N LYS A 127 -22.23 -2.29 2.29
CA LYS A 127 -23.04 -1.78 1.17
C LYS A 127 -23.08 -2.71 -0.05
N PHE A 128 -22.06 -3.54 -0.27
CA PHE A 128 -22.07 -4.53 -1.35
C PHE A 128 -23.05 -5.68 -1.07
N LEU A 129 -23.22 -6.06 0.19
CA LEU A 129 -24.15 -7.11 0.64
C LEU A 129 -25.62 -6.68 0.60
N TRP A 130 -25.91 -5.38 0.64
CA TRP A 130 -27.29 -4.85 0.65
C TRP A 130 -27.89 -4.61 -0.74
N PHE A 131 -27.06 -4.54 -1.80
CA PHE A 131 -27.51 -4.35 -3.18
C PHE A 131 -27.48 -5.64 -4.02
N GLN A 132 -27.31 -6.80 -3.38
CA GLN A 132 -27.54 -8.13 -3.96
C GLN A 132 -28.88 -8.68 -3.49
#